data_AF-A0A3Q1B459-F1
#
_entry.id   AF-A0A3Q1B459-F1
#
_cell.length_a   1.000
_cell.length_b   1.000
_cell.length_c   1.000
_cell.angle_alpha   90.00
_cell.angle_beta   90.00
_cell.angle_gamma   90.00
#
_symmetry.space_group_name_H-M   'P 1'
#
loop_
_entity.id
_entity.type
_entity.pdbx_description
1 polymer ?
#
loop_
_entity_poly.entity_id
_entity_poly.type
_entity_poly.pdbx_seq_one_letter_code
_entity_poly.pdbx_strand_id
1 'polypeptide(L)'
;MGQLCFLQLQQVILESSCKLCSLKMTVWWQALILLSCVLNCVDSAPAPVLQRTKYKNSFRLTRSTRTHVQEVLRKYEEQQLGNMENFVGRSRQLKDLPSLSTDFSGWLQLTDWDRLHGAFWDMQAFWDKLEWKRKQLEEEKEQMVMQATQTTLPQSIKYIQLDLRDLMNQVSSQLRRMKSSWKKPVSATVLQTPSNSASSSKKLWDSRVEGYIILRHLDLYLTKLARDFLLLASKTHS
;
A
#
# COMPACT_ATOMS: atom_id res chain seq x y z
N MET A 1 24.54 -58.54 36.85
CA MET A 1 23.11 -58.55 36.45
C MET A 1 22.29 -57.36 37.01
N GLY A 2 22.66 -56.73 38.14
CA GLY A 2 21.85 -55.65 38.74
C GLY A 2 22.01 -54.23 38.16
N GLN A 3 23.13 -53.89 37.51
CA GLN A 3 23.38 -52.53 37.02
C GLN A 3 22.73 -52.21 35.66
N LEU A 4 22.55 -53.18 34.76
CA LEU A 4 21.87 -52.96 33.49
C LEU A 4 20.36 -52.69 33.66
N CYS A 5 19.73 -53.27 34.69
CA CYS A 5 18.30 -53.11 34.93
C CYS A 5 17.96 -51.71 35.48
N PHE A 6 18.87 -51.10 36.25
CA PHE A 6 18.69 -49.76 36.80
C PHE A 6 18.77 -48.67 35.72
N LEU A 7 19.68 -48.82 34.75
CA LEU A 7 19.83 -47.86 33.63
C LEU A 7 18.65 -47.91 32.66
N GLN A 8 18.07 -49.08 32.38
CA GLN A 8 16.86 -49.17 31.56
C GLN A 8 15.64 -48.57 32.26
N LEU A 9 15.49 -48.73 33.57
CA LEU A 9 14.38 -48.13 34.32
C LEU A 9 14.49 -46.60 34.36
N GLN A 10 15.70 -46.07 34.50
CA GLN A 10 15.94 -44.62 34.55
C GLN A 10 15.70 -43.94 33.19
N GLN A 11 16.00 -44.63 32.08
CA GLN A 11 15.74 -44.13 30.73
C GLN A 11 14.25 -44.14 30.36
N VAL A 12 13.51 -45.18 30.78
CA VAL A 12 12.04 -45.22 30.61
C VAL A 12 11.36 -44.14 31.45
N ILE A 13 11.78 -43.91 32.69
CA ILE A 13 11.21 -42.86 33.55
C ILE A 13 11.49 -41.45 32.99
N LEU A 14 12.66 -41.21 32.40
CA LEU A 14 12.99 -39.93 31.76
C LEU A 14 12.13 -39.69 30.50
N GLU A 15 11.97 -40.70 29.66
CA GLU A 15 11.11 -40.61 28.46
C GLU A 15 9.62 -40.45 28.79
N SER A 16 9.13 -41.14 29.83
CA SER A 16 7.75 -40.98 30.31
C SER A 16 7.51 -39.59 30.90
N SER A 17 8.48 -39.03 31.62
CA SER A 17 8.40 -37.69 32.21
C SER A 17 8.41 -36.59 31.15
N CYS A 18 9.22 -36.76 30.09
CA CYS A 18 9.31 -35.80 28.98
C CYS A 18 8.04 -35.78 28.12
N LYS A 19 7.41 -36.94 27.90
CA LYS A 19 6.12 -37.06 27.19
C LYS A 19 4.95 -36.48 28.00
N LEU A 20 4.95 -36.65 29.33
CA LEU A 20 3.91 -36.11 30.22
C LEU A 20 3.98 -34.58 30.37
N CYS A 21 5.18 -34.00 30.37
CA CYS A 21 5.37 -32.53 30.33
C CYS A 21 4.94 -31.93 28.98
N SER A 22 5.21 -32.59 27.87
CA SER A 22 4.79 -32.12 26.54
C SER A 22 3.27 -32.18 26.37
N LEU A 23 2.60 -33.22 26.89
CA LEU A 23 1.13 -33.33 26.86
C LEU A 23 0.43 -32.27 27.74
N LYS A 24 0.96 -32.00 28.94
CA LYS A 24 0.39 -30.97 29.83
C LYS A 24 0.45 -29.57 29.23
N MET A 25 1.57 -29.23 28.58
CA MET A 25 1.68 -27.94 27.89
C MET A 25 0.71 -27.85 26.71
N THR A 26 0.59 -28.86 25.85
CA THR A 26 -0.33 -28.79 24.70
C THR A 26 -1.80 -28.67 25.10
N VAL A 27 -2.21 -29.31 26.20
CA VAL A 27 -3.59 -29.21 26.72
C VAL A 27 -3.89 -27.84 27.30
N TRP A 28 -2.93 -27.20 27.98
CA TRP A 28 -3.08 -25.82 28.47
C TRP A 28 -3.14 -24.79 27.33
N TRP A 29 -2.36 -25.00 26.27
CA TRP A 29 -2.43 -24.16 25.06
C TRP A 29 -3.75 -24.37 24.30
N GLN A 30 -4.25 -25.61 24.18
CA GLN A 30 -5.56 -25.89 23.60
C GLN A 30 -6.71 -25.34 24.45
N ALA A 31 -6.61 -25.40 25.77
CA ALA A 31 -7.59 -24.78 26.67
C ALA A 31 -7.57 -23.25 26.57
N LEU A 32 -6.40 -22.60 26.44
CA LEU A 32 -6.28 -21.16 26.19
C LEU A 32 -6.86 -20.75 24.83
N ILE A 33 -6.61 -21.54 23.78
CA ILE A 33 -7.18 -21.31 22.45
C ILE A 33 -8.70 -21.46 22.51
N LEU A 34 -9.23 -22.53 23.12
CA LEU A 34 -10.67 -22.74 23.27
C LEU A 34 -11.32 -21.65 24.13
N LEU A 35 -10.69 -21.24 25.25
CA LEU A 35 -11.17 -20.15 26.11
C LEU A 35 -11.18 -18.80 25.36
N SER A 36 -10.21 -18.56 24.47
CA SER A 36 -10.20 -17.39 23.58
C SER A 36 -11.31 -17.44 22.52
N CYS A 37 -11.70 -18.63 22.07
CA CYS A 37 -12.83 -18.81 21.15
C CYS A 37 -14.17 -18.57 21.87
N VAL A 38 -14.36 -19.08 23.08
CA VAL A 38 -15.64 -18.91 23.82
C VAL A 38 -15.83 -17.47 24.32
N LEU A 39 -14.76 -16.75 24.69
CA LEU A 39 -14.82 -15.32 25.04
C LEU A 39 -15.18 -14.41 23.84
N ASN A 40 -15.08 -14.90 22.61
CA ASN A 40 -15.59 -14.23 21.40
C ASN A 40 -17.00 -14.68 21.00
N CYS A 41 -17.64 -15.57 21.77
CA CYS A 41 -18.94 -16.17 21.46
C CYS A 41 -20.06 -15.81 22.46
N VAL A 42 -19.88 -14.79 23.30
CA VAL A 42 -20.95 -14.30 24.18
C VAL A 42 -21.61 -13.07 23.57
N ASP A 43 -22.94 -13.19 23.42
CA ASP A 43 -23.90 -12.29 22.80
C ASP A 43 -23.55 -10.80 22.88
N SER A 44 -23.58 -10.14 21.73
CA SER A 44 -23.79 -8.72 21.63
C SER A 44 -24.86 -8.47 20.58
N ALA A 45 -25.91 -7.79 21.02
CA ALA A 45 -27.07 -7.36 20.25
C ALA A 45 -26.74 -6.90 18.81
N PRO A 46 -27.67 -7.01 17.85
CA PRO A 46 -27.38 -6.67 16.46
C PRO A 46 -27.15 -5.16 16.31
N ALA A 47 -25.88 -4.72 16.27
CA ALA A 47 -25.44 -3.39 15.84
C ALA A 47 -23.97 -3.41 15.33
N PRO A 48 -23.56 -2.46 14.49
CA PRO A 48 -23.58 -2.49 13.03
C PRO A 48 -22.36 -3.22 12.41
N VAL A 49 -22.49 -4.52 12.12
CA VAL A 49 -21.50 -5.30 11.36
C VAL A 49 -21.21 -4.70 9.96
N LEU A 50 -22.10 -3.86 9.45
CA LEU A 50 -22.01 -3.20 8.15
C LEU A 50 -20.85 -2.18 8.04
N GLN A 51 -20.39 -1.56 9.13
CA GLN A 51 -19.37 -0.51 9.06
C GLN A 51 -17.93 -1.03 9.04
N ARG A 52 -17.63 -2.11 9.77
CA ARG A 52 -16.28 -2.70 9.87
C ARG A 52 -15.76 -3.22 8.51
N THR A 53 -16.67 -3.56 7.60
CA THR A 53 -16.35 -4.04 6.25
C THR A 53 -16.25 -2.92 5.21
N LYS A 54 -16.71 -1.70 5.53
CA LYS A 54 -16.89 -0.60 4.58
C LYS A 54 -15.61 -0.21 3.82
N TYR A 55 -14.48 -0.15 4.52
CA TYR A 55 -13.17 0.27 3.96
C TYR A 55 -12.17 -0.88 3.79
N LYS A 56 -12.55 -2.11 4.16
CA LYS A 56 -11.66 -3.30 4.09
C LYS A 56 -11.15 -3.56 2.67
N ASN A 57 -12.02 -3.42 1.67
CA ASN A 57 -11.64 -3.62 0.28
C ASN A 57 -10.68 -2.52 -0.21
N SER A 58 -10.94 -1.26 0.12
CA SER A 58 -10.03 -0.15 -0.21
C SER A 58 -8.66 -0.39 0.40
N PHE A 59 -8.60 -0.75 1.68
CA PHE A 59 -7.34 -1.09 2.36
C PHE A 59 -6.58 -2.22 1.65
N ARG A 60 -7.27 -3.32 1.32
CA ARG A 60 -6.65 -4.47 0.63
C ARG A 60 -6.13 -4.08 -0.76
N LEU A 61 -6.93 -3.37 -1.54
CA LEU A 61 -6.55 -2.89 -2.87
C LEU A 61 -5.33 -1.97 -2.77
N THR A 62 -5.33 -1.00 -1.85
CA THR A 62 -4.17 -0.12 -1.65
C THR A 62 -2.89 -0.88 -1.33
N ARG A 63 -2.95 -1.91 -0.47
CA ARG A 63 -1.77 -2.75 -0.19
C ARG A 63 -1.32 -3.55 -1.42
N SER A 64 -2.27 -4.12 -2.17
CA SER A 64 -1.98 -4.85 -3.41
C SER A 64 -1.31 -3.95 -4.45
N THR A 65 -1.88 -2.77 -4.71
CA THR A 65 -1.32 -1.76 -5.61
C THR A 65 0.08 -1.35 -5.16
N ARG A 66 0.29 -1.16 -3.86
CA ARG A 66 1.61 -0.79 -3.32
C ARG A 66 2.66 -1.87 -3.60
N THR A 67 2.35 -3.14 -3.38
CA THR A 67 3.27 -4.24 -3.70
C THR A 67 3.67 -4.19 -5.17
N HIS A 68 2.71 -3.98 -6.07
CA HIS A 68 3.00 -3.87 -7.49
C HIS A 68 3.86 -2.65 -7.82
N VAL A 69 3.59 -1.49 -7.21
CA VAL A 69 4.42 -0.29 -7.36
C VAL A 69 5.87 -0.57 -6.92
N GLN A 70 6.08 -1.30 -5.84
CA GLN A 70 7.43 -1.67 -5.37
C GLN A 70 8.17 -2.57 -6.35
N GLU A 71 7.47 -3.54 -6.95
CA GLU A 71 8.04 -4.40 -7.99
C GLU A 71 8.45 -3.60 -9.23
N VAL A 72 7.59 -2.68 -9.67
CA VAL A 72 7.90 -1.80 -10.82
C VAL A 72 8.99 -0.79 -10.47
N LEU A 73 9.05 -0.29 -9.24
CA LEU A 73 10.10 0.62 -8.80
C LEU A 73 11.48 -0.04 -8.88
N ARG A 74 11.63 -1.26 -8.35
CA ARG A 74 12.87 -2.03 -8.47
C ARG A 74 13.28 -2.24 -9.93
N LYS A 75 12.32 -2.65 -10.77
CA LYS A 75 12.55 -2.82 -12.21
C LYS A 75 12.93 -1.51 -12.90
N TYR A 76 12.35 -0.39 -12.47
CA TYR A 76 12.65 0.94 -12.99
C TYR A 76 14.08 1.35 -12.62
N GLU A 77 14.51 1.12 -11.38
CA GLU A 77 15.88 1.33 -10.93
C GLU A 77 16.87 0.52 -11.77
N GLU A 78 16.64 -0.79 -11.92
CA GLU A 78 17.49 -1.68 -12.72
C GLU A 78 17.61 -1.23 -14.19
N GLN A 79 16.49 -0.86 -14.82
CA GLN A 79 16.45 -0.58 -16.26
C GLN A 79 16.76 0.89 -16.64
N GLN A 80 16.48 1.86 -15.77
CA GLN A 80 16.60 3.29 -16.08
C GLN A 80 17.72 3.98 -15.28
N LEU A 81 18.11 3.45 -14.12
CA LEU A 81 19.08 4.08 -13.21
C LEU A 81 20.40 3.29 -13.11
N GLY A 82 20.38 1.97 -13.30
CA GLY A 82 21.55 1.12 -13.55
C GLY A 82 22.67 1.25 -12.49
N ASN A 83 23.75 1.97 -12.85
CA ASN A 83 25.01 2.11 -12.09
C ASN A 83 25.27 3.56 -11.60
N MET A 84 24.24 4.40 -11.46
CA MET A 84 24.42 5.77 -10.97
C MET A 84 24.38 5.87 -9.44
N GLU A 85 25.40 5.31 -8.79
CA GLU A 85 25.60 5.28 -7.33
C GLU A 85 25.65 6.69 -6.69
N ASN A 86 25.94 7.74 -7.47
CA ASN A 86 26.33 9.06 -6.95
C ASN A 86 25.21 10.13 -6.92
N PHE A 87 23.95 9.79 -7.19
CA PHE A 87 22.92 10.84 -7.39
C PHE A 87 21.69 10.78 -6.47
N VAL A 88 21.63 9.83 -5.53
CA VAL A 88 20.55 9.71 -4.53
C VAL A 88 20.29 11.02 -3.75
N GLY A 89 21.22 11.98 -3.78
CA GLY A 89 21.14 13.26 -3.06
C GLY A 89 20.46 14.46 -3.75
N ARG A 90 20.11 14.44 -5.04
CA ARG A 90 19.42 15.60 -5.66
C ARG A 90 17.91 15.38 -5.61
N SER A 91 17.32 15.63 -4.44
CA SER A 91 15.87 15.64 -4.26
C SER A 91 15.25 16.77 -5.09
N ARG A 92 14.98 16.51 -6.36
CA ARG A 92 14.15 17.41 -7.16
C ARG A 92 12.71 17.14 -6.76
N GLN A 93 12.12 18.05 -6.00
CA GLN A 93 10.71 17.95 -5.67
C GLN A 93 9.90 18.24 -6.94
N LEU A 94 9.16 17.24 -7.45
CA LEU A 94 8.14 17.53 -8.46
C LEU A 94 7.07 18.40 -7.81
N LYS A 95 6.86 19.60 -8.36
CA LYS A 95 5.93 20.60 -7.82
C LYS A 95 4.46 20.18 -7.88
N ASP A 96 4.15 19.14 -8.65
CA ASP A 96 2.77 18.76 -8.97
C ASP A 96 2.37 17.38 -8.41
N LEU A 97 3.16 16.82 -7.48
CA LEU A 97 2.77 15.57 -6.82
C LEU A 97 1.90 15.86 -5.60
N PRO A 98 0.86 15.04 -5.36
CA PRO A 98 0.04 15.14 -4.15
C PRO A 98 0.90 15.19 -2.89
N SER A 99 0.52 16.02 -1.92
CA SER A 99 1.31 16.14 -0.69
C SER A 99 1.19 14.88 0.17
N LEU A 100 2.33 14.41 0.68
CA LEU A 100 2.37 13.36 1.73
C LEU A 100 2.07 13.91 3.12
N SER A 101 2.18 15.22 3.32
CA SER A 101 1.99 15.84 4.63
C SER A 101 0.51 16.07 4.89
N THR A 102 -0.13 15.12 5.56
CA THR A 102 -1.30 15.43 6.38
C THR A 102 -0.91 15.10 7.81
N ASP A 103 -0.83 16.12 8.66
CA ASP A 103 -0.65 15.93 10.09
C ASP A 103 -1.84 15.14 10.64
N PHE A 104 -1.63 14.39 11.72
CA PHE A 104 -2.70 13.58 12.29
C PHE A 104 -3.86 14.44 12.80
N SER A 105 -3.56 15.62 13.36
CA SER A 105 -4.53 16.62 13.81
C SER A 105 -5.43 17.12 12.68
N GLY A 106 -4.85 17.59 11.57
CA GLY A 106 -5.62 18.04 10.42
C GLY A 106 -6.41 16.89 9.79
N TRP A 107 -5.81 15.69 9.70
CA TRP A 107 -6.51 14.51 9.21
C TRP A 107 -7.75 14.17 10.05
N LEU A 108 -7.66 14.30 11.38
CA LEU A 108 -8.76 13.98 12.30
C LEU A 108 -9.95 14.95 12.14
N GLN A 109 -9.68 16.22 11.82
CA GLN A 109 -10.70 17.24 11.62
C GLN A 109 -11.49 17.07 10.30
N LEU A 110 -10.93 16.37 9.31
CA LEU A 110 -11.61 16.12 8.04
C LEU A 110 -12.82 15.19 8.22
N THR A 111 -13.89 15.45 7.46
CA THR A 111 -14.99 14.50 7.36
C THR A 111 -14.55 13.26 6.59
N ASP A 112 -15.23 12.13 6.80
CA ASP A 112 -15.00 10.92 6.00
C ASP A 112 -15.18 11.19 4.48
N TRP A 113 -16.10 12.10 4.12
CA TRP A 113 -16.30 12.51 2.74
C TRP A 113 -15.08 13.25 2.20
N ASP A 114 -14.56 14.25 2.93
CA ASP A 114 -13.39 15.03 2.52
C ASP A 114 -12.15 14.15 2.37
N ARG A 115 -11.96 13.19 3.29
CA ARG A 115 -10.85 12.22 3.24
C ARG A 115 -10.92 11.36 1.98
N LEU A 116 -12.10 10.80 1.67
CA LEU A 116 -12.27 9.97 0.48
C LEU A 116 -12.21 10.78 -0.81
N HIS A 117 -12.74 12.00 -0.80
CA HIS A 117 -12.72 12.89 -1.95
C HIS A 117 -11.31 13.36 -2.28
N GLY A 118 -10.54 13.78 -1.26
CA GLY A 118 -9.12 14.10 -1.41
C GLY A 118 -8.33 12.89 -1.91
N ALA A 119 -8.52 11.71 -1.30
CA ALA A 119 -7.82 10.50 -1.74
C ALA A 119 -8.12 10.13 -3.20
N PHE A 120 -9.35 10.36 -3.69
CA PHE A 120 -9.71 10.16 -5.09
C PHE A 120 -8.91 11.09 -6.01
N TRP A 121 -8.86 12.38 -5.70
CA TRP A 121 -8.14 13.37 -6.51
C TRP A 121 -6.62 13.16 -6.49
N ASP A 122 -6.06 12.80 -5.34
CA ASP A 122 -4.64 12.47 -5.23
C ASP A 122 -4.29 11.26 -6.11
N MET A 123 -5.12 10.20 -6.08
CA MET A 123 -4.93 9.03 -6.96
C MET A 123 -5.07 9.38 -8.44
N GLN A 124 -6.00 10.26 -8.80
CA GLN A 124 -6.15 10.77 -10.16
C GLN A 124 -4.87 11.49 -10.62
N ALA A 125 -4.31 12.38 -9.78
CA ALA A 125 -3.08 13.08 -10.10
C ALA A 125 -1.89 12.13 -10.33
N PHE A 126 -1.75 11.08 -9.51
CA PHE A 126 -0.74 10.04 -9.76
C PHE A 126 -0.99 9.28 -11.06
N TRP A 127 -2.25 8.94 -11.36
CA TRP A 127 -2.61 8.26 -12.61
C TRP A 127 -2.21 9.10 -13.84
N ASP A 128 -2.45 10.41 -13.81
CA ASP A 128 -2.08 11.33 -14.89
C ASP A 128 -0.55 11.42 -15.08
N LYS A 129 0.20 11.49 -13.98
CA LYS A 129 1.68 11.50 -14.03
C LYS A 129 2.24 10.17 -14.56
N LEU A 130 1.66 9.05 -14.17
CA LEU A 130 2.02 7.74 -14.72
C LEU A 130 1.69 7.62 -16.21
N GLU A 131 0.54 8.16 -16.63
CA GLU A 131 0.12 8.14 -18.03
C GLU A 131 1.08 8.94 -18.91
N TRP A 132 1.43 10.15 -18.46
CA TRP A 132 2.43 10.97 -19.10
C TRP A 132 3.76 10.22 -19.23
N LYS A 133 4.26 9.63 -18.12
CA LYS A 133 5.55 8.93 -18.14
C LYS A 133 5.52 7.67 -19.01
N ARG A 134 4.41 6.92 -19.01
CA ARG A 134 4.22 5.72 -19.83
C ARG A 134 4.30 6.06 -21.32
N LYS A 135 3.57 7.08 -21.78
CA LYS A 135 3.61 7.55 -23.17
C LYS A 135 5.01 7.97 -23.58
N GLN A 136 5.69 8.71 -22.72
CA GLN A 136 7.05 9.14 -22.98
C GLN A 136 8.03 7.95 -23.15
N LEU A 137 7.91 6.90 -22.33
CA LEU A 137 8.72 5.68 -22.47
C LEU A 137 8.38 4.90 -23.76
N GLU A 138 7.14 4.98 -24.24
CA GLU A 138 6.73 4.37 -25.50
C GLU A 138 7.32 5.12 -26.70
N GLU A 139 7.27 6.44 -26.69
CA GLU A 139 7.90 7.30 -27.70
C GLU A 139 9.42 7.09 -27.78
N GLU A 140 10.10 7.04 -26.62
CA GLU A 140 11.54 6.73 -26.54
C GLU A 140 11.85 5.34 -27.12
N LYS A 141 11.00 4.35 -26.84
CA LYS A 141 11.13 3.00 -27.38
C LYS A 141 10.97 2.97 -28.89
N GLU A 142 9.98 3.68 -29.45
CA GLU A 142 9.75 3.78 -30.89
C GLU A 142 10.91 4.46 -31.61
N GLN A 143 11.52 5.49 -31.00
CA GLN A 143 12.69 6.17 -31.54
C GLN A 143 13.96 5.31 -31.47
N MET A 144 14.07 4.42 -30.47
CA MET A 144 15.22 3.53 -30.27
C MET A 144 15.08 2.17 -30.96
N VAL A 145 14.11 1.96 -31.87
CA VAL A 145 13.90 0.67 -32.56
C VAL A 145 15.14 0.14 -33.32
N MET A 146 16.16 0.97 -33.57
CA MET A 146 17.47 0.51 -34.08
C MET A 146 18.43 -0.09 -33.03
N GLN A 147 18.19 0.09 -31.72
CA GLN A 147 18.97 -0.50 -30.63
C GLN A 147 18.06 -1.32 -29.70
N ALA A 148 18.19 -2.64 -29.78
CA ALA A 148 17.33 -3.68 -29.24
C ALA A 148 17.27 -3.80 -27.70
N THR A 149 16.87 -2.74 -26.97
CA THR A 149 16.52 -2.87 -25.54
C THR A 149 15.02 -2.82 -25.36
N GLN A 150 14.38 -3.99 -25.42
CA GLN A 150 12.94 -4.12 -25.27
C GLN A 150 12.55 -3.98 -23.78
N THR A 151 12.27 -2.75 -23.35
CA THR A 151 11.78 -2.49 -21.98
C THR A 151 10.31 -2.91 -21.85
N THR A 152 10.00 -3.56 -20.74
CA THR A 152 8.62 -3.92 -20.34
C THR A 152 8.05 -2.93 -19.32
N LEU A 153 8.73 -1.79 -19.09
CA LEU A 153 8.29 -0.75 -18.15
C LEU A 153 6.97 -0.09 -18.52
N PRO A 154 6.70 0.30 -19.79
CA PRO A 154 5.41 0.91 -20.14
C PRO A 154 4.22 0.00 -19.78
N GLN A 155 4.37 -1.29 -20.05
CA GLN A 155 3.36 -2.29 -19.72
C GLN A 155 3.21 -2.47 -18.20
N SER A 156 4.32 -2.51 -17.45
CA SER A 156 4.29 -2.56 -15.99
C SER A 156 3.59 -1.32 -15.37
N ILE A 157 3.88 -0.12 -15.87
CA ILE A 157 3.21 1.12 -15.45
C ILE A 157 1.72 1.06 -15.77
N LYS A 158 1.35 0.53 -16.94
CA LYS A 158 -0.06 0.35 -17.32
C LYS A 158 -0.82 -0.51 -16.32
N TYR A 159 -0.21 -1.57 -15.77
CA TYR A 159 -0.88 -2.36 -14.75
C TYR A 159 -1.09 -1.58 -13.44
N ILE A 160 -0.13 -0.77 -13.00
CA ILE A 160 -0.33 0.13 -11.85
C ILE A 160 -1.49 1.09 -12.10
N GLN A 161 -1.62 1.63 -13.31
CA GLN A 161 -2.72 2.50 -13.69
C GLN A 161 -4.08 1.79 -13.60
N LEU A 162 -4.15 0.51 -13.95
CA LEU A 162 -5.36 -0.31 -13.80
C LEU A 162 -5.67 -0.54 -12.31
N ASP A 163 -4.67 -0.87 -11.51
CA ASP A 163 -4.82 -1.04 -10.06
C ASP A 163 -5.34 0.25 -9.39
N LEU A 164 -4.79 1.41 -9.77
CA LEU A 164 -5.26 2.72 -9.29
C LEU A 164 -6.69 3.02 -9.72
N ARG A 165 -7.05 2.70 -10.96
CA ARG A 165 -8.42 2.88 -11.46
C ARG A 165 -9.41 2.04 -10.67
N ASP A 166 -9.06 0.80 -10.36
CA ASP A 166 -9.93 -0.10 -9.59
C ASP A 166 -10.08 0.40 -8.14
N LEU A 167 -9.00 0.90 -7.53
CA LEU A 167 -9.06 1.55 -6.23
C LEU A 167 -9.91 2.84 -6.26
N MET A 168 -9.76 3.68 -7.28
CA MET A 168 -10.58 4.88 -7.48
C MET A 168 -12.06 4.54 -7.65
N ASN A 169 -12.39 3.47 -8.38
CA ASN A 169 -13.75 2.97 -8.54
C ASN A 169 -14.34 2.53 -7.18
N GLN A 170 -13.53 1.82 -6.37
CA GLN A 170 -13.93 1.42 -5.03
C GLN A 170 -14.21 2.65 -4.13
N VAL A 171 -13.34 3.65 -4.13
CA VAL A 171 -13.54 4.90 -3.38
C VAL A 171 -14.75 5.68 -3.88
N SER A 172 -14.94 5.77 -5.21
CA SER A 172 -16.10 6.41 -5.82
C SER A 172 -17.41 5.74 -5.40
N SER A 173 -17.44 4.41 -5.30
CA SER A 173 -18.60 3.68 -4.78
C SER A 173 -18.91 4.03 -3.31
N GLN A 174 -17.87 4.26 -2.48
CA GLN A 174 -18.03 4.69 -1.09
C GLN A 174 -18.57 6.13 -1.02
N LEU A 175 -18.02 7.04 -1.83
CA LEU A 175 -18.49 8.42 -1.93
C LEU A 175 -19.96 8.50 -2.38
N ARG A 176 -20.37 7.69 -3.37
CA ARG A 176 -21.77 7.66 -3.84
C ARG A 176 -22.74 7.22 -2.74
N ARG A 177 -22.38 6.19 -1.96
CA ARG A 177 -23.17 5.73 -0.81
C ARG A 177 -23.28 6.78 0.30
N MET A 178 -22.27 7.62 0.47
CA MET A 178 -22.32 8.75 1.41
C MET A 178 -23.14 9.91 0.86
N LYS A 179 -23.07 10.18 -0.45
CA LYS A 179 -23.75 11.31 -1.08
C LYS A 179 -25.28 11.20 -1.00
N SER A 180 -25.85 9.99 -0.96
CA SER A 180 -27.29 9.79 -0.72
C SER A 180 -27.75 10.16 0.70
N SER A 181 -26.82 10.46 1.61
CA SER A 181 -27.08 10.83 3.01
C SER A 181 -26.47 12.18 3.40
N TRP A 182 -25.95 12.95 2.44
CA TRP A 182 -25.12 14.14 2.72
C TRP A 182 -25.73 15.44 2.22
N LYS A 183 -25.72 16.48 3.09
CA LYS A 183 -25.90 17.89 2.70
C LYS A 183 -24.54 18.55 2.48
N LYS A 184 -24.44 19.28 1.38
CA LYS A 184 -23.22 19.75 0.72
C LYS A 184 -22.52 20.89 1.48
N PRO A 185 -21.19 20.84 1.68
CA PRO A 185 -20.37 22.04 1.84
C PRO A 185 -19.60 22.38 0.55
N VAL A 186 -19.23 23.66 0.45
CA VAL A 186 -18.57 24.31 -0.68
C VAL A 186 -17.06 24.13 -0.59
N SER A 187 -16.38 23.95 -1.72
CA SER A 187 -14.91 24.01 -1.79
C SER A 187 -14.46 24.82 -3.01
N ALA A 188 -13.35 25.54 -2.82
CA ALA A 188 -12.73 26.46 -3.75
C ALA A 188 -11.53 25.81 -4.48
N THR A 189 -11.30 26.27 -5.70
CA THR A 189 -10.26 25.82 -6.64
C THR A 189 -9.00 26.66 -6.52
N VAL A 190 -7.81 26.06 -6.66
CA VAL A 190 -6.58 26.79 -7.03
C VAL A 190 -5.83 26.00 -8.11
N LEU A 191 -5.48 26.72 -9.18
CA LEU A 191 -4.75 26.30 -10.38
C LEU A 191 -3.33 26.87 -10.33
N GLN A 192 -2.30 26.18 -10.86
CA GLN A 192 -1.15 26.79 -11.56
C GLN A 192 -0.16 25.77 -12.18
N THR A 193 0.46 26.17 -13.29
CA THR A 193 1.65 25.60 -13.99
C THR A 193 2.35 26.78 -14.73
N PRO A 194 3.49 26.66 -15.47
CA PRO A 194 4.71 25.82 -15.41
C PRO A 194 6.05 26.63 -15.54
N SER A 195 7.20 25.93 -15.61
CA SER A 195 8.26 26.06 -16.66
C SER A 195 9.73 26.06 -16.16
N ASN A 196 10.62 25.27 -16.80
CA ASN A 196 11.80 25.77 -17.53
C ASN A 196 12.69 24.65 -18.14
N SER A 197 13.32 24.97 -19.26
CA SER A 197 14.03 24.09 -20.20
C SER A 197 15.53 23.94 -19.93
N ALA A 198 16.08 22.75 -20.21
CA ALA A 198 17.52 22.45 -20.19
C ALA A 198 17.97 21.62 -21.41
N SER A 199 19.28 21.42 -21.60
CA SER A 199 19.90 20.74 -22.75
C SER A 199 19.49 19.25 -22.90
N SER A 200 19.64 18.67 -24.09
CA SER A 200 19.02 17.38 -24.46
C SER A 200 19.47 16.17 -23.62
N SER A 201 20.76 16.08 -23.26
CA SER A 201 21.25 14.98 -22.39
C SER A 201 20.79 15.15 -20.94
N LYS A 202 20.76 16.39 -20.45
CA LYS A 202 20.25 16.73 -19.12
C LYS A 202 18.73 16.49 -19.02
N LYS A 203 17.98 16.76 -20.09
CA LYS A 203 16.53 16.46 -20.19
C LYS A 203 16.22 14.97 -20.07
N LEU A 204 17.01 14.11 -20.71
CA LEU A 204 16.77 12.66 -20.68
C LEU A 204 17.02 12.09 -19.29
N TRP A 205 18.11 12.49 -18.63
CA TRP A 205 18.37 12.13 -17.24
C TRP A 205 17.34 12.69 -16.27
N ASP A 206 17.00 13.98 -16.40
CA ASP A 206 15.96 14.61 -15.58
C ASP A 206 14.63 13.83 -15.71
N SER A 207 14.25 13.45 -16.92
CA SER A 207 13.05 12.65 -17.18
C SER A 207 13.10 11.25 -16.55
N ARG A 208 14.26 10.56 -16.59
CA ARG A 208 14.41 9.25 -15.92
C ARG A 208 14.24 9.39 -14.41
N VAL A 209 14.85 10.41 -13.81
CA VAL A 209 14.71 10.71 -12.39
C VAL A 209 13.27 11.10 -12.02
N GLU A 210 12.57 11.84 -12.88
CA GLU A 210 11.15 12.18 -12.67
C GLU A 210 10.27 10.93 -12.57
N GLY A 211 10.45 9.95 -13.46
CA GLY A 211 9.69 8.69 -13.39
C GLY A 211 9.95 7.91 -12.11
N TYR A 212 11.21 7.89 -11.62
CA TYR A 212 11.55 7.30 -10.34
C TYR A 212 10.87 8.04 -9.17
N ILE A 213 10.92 9.37 -9.16
CA ILE A 213 10.28 10.18 -8.11
C ILE A 213 8.77 9.93 -8.09
N ILE A 214 8.10 9.88 -9.25
CA ILE A 214 6.66 9.59 -9.34
C ILE A 214 6.34 8.24 -8.67
N LEU A 215 7.04 7.18 -9.04
CA LEU A 215 6.82 5.84 -8.49
C LEU A 215 7.13 5.76 -6.99
N ARG A 216 8.24 6.39 -6.55
CA ARG A 216 8.63 6.41 -5.14
C ARG A 216 7.63 7.18 -4.29
N HIS A 217 7.17 8.33 -4.79
CA HIS A 217 6.17 9.14 -4.11
C HIS A 217 4.83 8.41 -4.05
N LEU A 218 4.45 7.68 -5.10
CA LEU A 218 3.27 6.83 -5.10
C LEU A 218 3.35 5.71 -4.05
N ASP A 219 4.49 5.03 -3.89
CA ASP A 219 4.69 4.02 -2.82
C ASP A 219 4.47 4.62 -1.41
N LEU A 220 5.04 5.80 -1.16
CA LEU A 220 4.85 6.52 0.10
C LEU A 220 3.39 6.95 0.30
N TYR A 221 2.76 7.47 -0.75
CA TYR A 221 1.35 7.86 -0.72
C TYR A 221 0.44 6.66 -0.45
N LEU A 222 0.66 5.52 -1.11
CA LEU A 222 -0.12 4.29 -0.87
C LEU A 222 0.08 3.75 0.56
N THR A 223 1.26 3.96 1.14
CA THR A 223 1.50 3.66 2.57
C THR A 223 0.62 4.52 3.47
N LYS A 224 0.63 5.84 3.25
CA LYS A 224 -0.24 6.78 3.95
C LYS A 224 -1.72 6.43 3.75
N LEU A 225 -2.13 6.16 2.52
CA LEU A 225 -3.51 5.87 2.18
C LEU A 225 -4.00 4.56 2.83
N ALA A 226 -3.13 3.54 2.91
CA ALA A 226 -3.46 2.30 3.63
C ALA A 226 -3.68 2.56 5.12
N ARG A 227 -2.85 3.40 5.75
CA ARG A 227 -3.06 3.85 7.14
C ARG A 227 -4.40 4.58 7.27
N ASP A 228 -4.70 5.51 6.36
CA ASP A 228 -5.92 6.32 6.41
C ASP A 228 -7.17 5.43 6.25
N PHE A 229 -7.17 4.42 5.38
CA PHE A 229 -8.26 3.44 5.28
C PHE A 229 -8.39 2.54 6.52
N LEU A 230 -7.27 2.18 7.15
CA LEU A 230 -7.28 1.42 8.40
C LEU A 230 -7.93 2.23 9.52
N LEU A 231 -7.56 3.51 9.65
CA LEU A 231 -8.16 4.44 10.63
C LEU A 231 -9.65 4.65 10.39
N LEU A 232 -10.06 4.80 9.12
CA LEU A 232 -11.47 4.87 8.74
C LEU A 232 -12.24 3.58 9.08
N ALA A 233 -11.60 2.41 8.96
CA ALA A 233 -12.20 1.12 9.30
C ALA A 233 -12.31 0.89 10.82
N SER A 234 -11.40 1.45 11.61
CA SER A 234 -11.40 1.32 13.08
C SER A 234 -12.30 2.32 13.79
N LYS A 235 -12.81 3.33 13.08
CA LYS A 235 -13.72 4.34 13.66
C LYS A 235 -15.11 3.72 13.87
N THR A 236 -15.30 3.02 14.98
CA THR A 236 -16.62 2.72 15.53
C THR A 236 -17.19 4.01 16.12
N HIS A 237 -18.40 4.40 15.70
CA HIS A 237 -19.12 5.62 16.14
C HIS A 237 -18.81 6.05 17.58
N SER A 238 -18.45 7.32 17.75
CA SER A 238 -18.77 8.07 18.98
C SER A 238 -20.08 8.81 18.76
#